data_AF-A0A521XYY2-F1
#
_entry.id   AF-A0A521XYY2-F1
#
_cell.length_a   1.000
_cell.length_b   1.000
_cell.length_c   1.000
_cell.angle_alpha   90.00
_cell.angle_beta   90.00
_cell.angle_gamma   90.00
#
_symmetry.space_group_name_H-M   'P 1'
#
loop_
_entity.id
_entity.type
_entity.pdbx_description
1 polymer ?
#
loop_
_entity_poly.entity_id
_entity_poly.type
_entity_poly.pdbx_seq_one_letter_code
_entity_poly.pdbx_strand_id
1 'polypeptide(L)'
;MSYQEFQENWKNFSNLIEKFSGVKDEQLNTLIQRYIEQNILILNDVFSTSIENLSRLEKAKSVNDVICIQAKLTNELNKKLTLSAQRFLNASLGHIADYNEWLKAHCDLATD
;
A
#
# COMPACT_ATOMS: atom_id res chain seq x y z
N MET A 1 -3.50 11.03 16.54
CA MET A 1 -2.15 11.02 15.96
C MET A 1 -1.73 12.46 15.76
N SER A 2 -0.59 12.85 16.31
CA SER A 2 -0.05 14.20 16.12
C SER A 2 0.62 14.33 14.74
N TYR A 3 0.80 15.56 14.27
CA TYR A 3 1.57 15.80 13.04
C TYR A 3 3.02 15.31 13.16
N GLN A 4 3.60 15.40 14.35
CA GLN A 4 4.95 14.92 14.63
C GLN A 4 5.04 13.39 14.52
N GLU A 5 4.08 12.66 15.07
CA GLU A 5 4.00 11.19 14.93
C GLU A 5 3.88 10.78 13.46
N PHE A 6 3.11 11.53 12.65
CA PHE A 6 3.01 11.30 11.22
C PHE A 6 4.36 11.48 10.50
N GLN A 7 5.08 12.56 10.78
CA GLN A 7 6.40 12.82 10.18
C GLN A 7 7.42 11.74 10.56
N GLU A 8 7.39 11.26 11.80
CA GLU A 8 8.27 10.19 12.27
C GLU A 8 7.94 8.85 11.60
N ASN A 9 6.66 8.49 11.49
CA ASN A 9 6.24 7.30 10.76
C ASN A 9 6.65 7.35 9.28
N TRP A 10 6.47 8.50 8.63
CA TRP A 10 6.93 8.70 7.24
C TRP A 10 8.44 8.53 7.11
N LYS A 11 9.22 9.12 8.01
CA LYS A 11 10.68 8.98 8.04
C LYS A 11 11.09 7.51 8.18
N ASN A 12 10.46 6.78 9.11
CA ASN A 12 10.76 5.36 9.33
C ASN A 12 10.41 4.51 8.11
N PHE A 13 9.28 4.77 7.47
CA PHE A 13 8.87 4.10 6.24
C PHE A 13 9.88 4.31 5.11
N SER A 14 10.26 5.56 4.83
CA SER A 14 11.24 5.89 3.79
C SER A 14 12.60 5.24 4.03
N ASN A 15 13.09 5.26 5.28
CA ASN A 15 14.35 4.62 5.64
C ASN A 15 14.33 3.09 5.41
N LEU A 16 13.19 2.44 5.59
CA LEU A 16 13.07 1.00 5.34
C LEU A 16 13.12 0.69 3.84
N ILE A 17 12.44 1.49 3.01
CA ILE A 17 12.50 1.33 1.55
C ILE A 17 13.95 1.42 1.05
N GLU A 18 14.71 2.40 1.52
CA GLU A 18 16.12 2.57 1.14
C GLU A 18 16.97 1.36 1.53
N LYS A 19 16.76 0.79 2.72
CA LYS A 19 17.49 -0.40 3.18
C LYS A 19 17.23 -1.65 2.34
N PHE A 20 16.06 -1.75 1.73
CA PHE A 20 15.70 -2.88 0.88
C PHE A 20 16.17 -2.71 -0.57
N SER A 21 16.72 -1.53 -0.94
CA SER A 21 17.40 -1.35 -2.22
C SER A 21 18.76 -2.08 -2.22
N GLY A 22 18.97 -3.02 -3.15
CA GLY A 22 20.27 -3.72 -3.32
C GLY A 22 20.33 -5.16 -2.82
N VAL A 23 19.19 -5.85 -2.69
CA VAL A 23 19.18 -7.31 -2.47
C VAL A 23 19.78 -8.01 -3.69
N LYS A 24 20.80 -8.86 -3.46
CA LYS A 24 21.56 -9.53 -4.53
C LYS A 24 20.78 -10.64 -5.24
N ASP A 25 19.86 -11.28 -4.54
CA ASP A 25 19.00 -12.32 -5.10
C ASP A 25 17.89 -11.66 -5.93
N GLU A 26 17.86 -11.96 -7.24
CA GLU A 26 16.97 -11.30 -8.20
C GLU A 26 15.49 -11.62 -7.95
N GLN A 27 15.18 -12.86 -7.53
CA GLN A 27 13.81 -13.28 -7.24
C GLN A 27 13.30 -12.61 -5.97
N LEU A 28 14.11 -12.64 -4.90
CA LEU A 28 13.80 -11.98 -3.64
C LEU A 28 13.69 -10.46 -3.82
N ASN A 29 14.61 -9.85 -4.59
CA ASN A 29 14.56 -8.43 -4.89
C ASN A 29 13.26 -8.07 -5.62
N THR A 30 12.85 -8.86 -6.62
CA THR A 30 11.59 -8.64 -7.34
C THR A 30 10.38 -8.68 -6.40
N LEU A 31 10.31 -9.66 -5.49
CA LEU A 31 9.22 -9.76 -4.52
C LEU A 31 9.19 -8.58 -3.55
N ILE A 32 10.36 -8.17 -3.05
CA ILE A 32 10.50 -7.01 -2.15
C ILE A 32 10.09 -5.72 -2.85
N GLN A 33 10.54 -5.49 -4.09
CA GLN A 33 10.17 -4.29 -4.85
C GLN A 33 8.66 -4.21 -5.08
N ARG A 34 8.02 -5.32 -5.50
CA ARG A 34 6.55 -5.36 -5.65
C ARG A 34 5.83 -5.06 -4.34
N TYR A 35 6.31 -5.60 -3.22
CA TYR A 35 5.73 -5.32 -1.90
C TYR A 35 5.86 -3.84 -1.52
N ILE A 36 7.02 -3.23 -1.77
CA ILE A 36 7.27 -1.80 -1.54
C ILE A 36 6.35 -0.94 -2.42
N GLU A 37 6.29 -1.23 -3.73
CA GLU A 37 5.45 -0.51 -4.68
C GLU A 37 3.96 -0.53 -4.26
N GLN A 38 3.47 -1.69 -3.81
CA GLN A 38 2.10 -1.80 -3.31
C GLN A 38 1.84 -0.92 -2.09
N ASN A 39 2.76 -0.89 -1.12
CA ASN A 39 2.64 -0.01 0.04
C ASN A 39 2.66 1.48 -0.35
N ILE A 40 3.54 1.86 -1.29
CA ILE A 40 3.60 3.23 -1.81
C ILE A 40 2.28 3.60 -2.50
N LEU A 41 1.73 2.72 -3.33
CA LEU A 41 0.45 2.95 -4.00
C LEU A 41 -0.68 3.18 -3.01
N ILE A 42 -0.76 2.37 -1.94
CA ILE A 42 -1.75 2.54 -0.87
C ILE A 42 -1.63 3.91 -0.20
N LEU A 43 -0.42 4.26 0.22
CA LEU A 43 -0.17 5.54 0.88
C LEU A 43 -0.49 6.72 -0.03
N ASN A 44 -0.10 6.64 -1.31
CA ASN A 44 -0.40 7.66 -2.29
C ASN A 44 -1.91 7.83 -2.53
N ASP A 45 -2.67 6.73 -2.53
CA ASP A 45 -4.13 6.78 -2.62
C ASP A 45 -4.77 7.48 -1.41
N VAL A 46 -4.25 7.22 -0.20
CA VAL A 46 -4.69 7.90 1.02
C VAL A 46 -4.34 9.38 0.99
N PHE A 47 -3.10 9.73 0.61
CA PHE A 47 -2.64 11.11 0.55
C PHE A 47 -3.40 11.92 -0.49
N SER A 48 -3.49 11.44 -1.73
CA SER A 48 -4.20 12.15 -2.81
C SER A 48 -5.65 12.44 -2.44
N THR A 49 -6.35 11.47 -1.86
CA THR A 49 -7.75 11.62 -1.41
C THR A 49 -7.85 12.61 -0.25
N SER A 50 -6.90 12.58 0.69
CA SER A 50 -6.86 13.51 1.82
C SER A 50 -6.60 14.94 1.34
N ILE A 51 -5.65 15.14 0.41
CA ILE A 51 -5.34 16.45 -0.19
C ILE A 51 -6.57 17.00 -0.90
N GLU A 52 -7.24 16.21 -1.74
CA GLU A 52 -8.45 16.64 -2.44
C GLU A 52 -9.55 17.11 -1.48
N ASN A 53 -9.77 16.37 -0.38
CA ASN A 53 -10.78 16.72 0.60
C ASN A 53 -10.36 17.93 1.47
N LEU A 54 -9.08 18.11 1.77
CA LEU A 54 -8.58 19.33 2.41
C LEU A 54 -8.76 20.56 1.51
N SER A 55 -8.49 20.45 0.21
CA SER A 55 -8.76 21.53 -0.75
C SER A 55 -10.25 21.86 -0.89
N ARG A 56 -11.15 20.90 -0.64
CA ARG A 56 -12.60 21.16 -0.53
C ARG A 56 -12.94 21.84 0.78
N LEU A 57 -12.33 21.42 1.87
CA LEU A 57 -12.55 21.98 3.20
C LEU A 57 -12.17 23.45 3.26
N GLU A 58 -11.09 23.86 2.58
CA GLU A 58 -10.69 25.26 2.41
C GLU A 58 -11.82 26.14 1.84
N LYS A 59 -12.71 25.55 1.04
CA LYS A 59 -13.81 26.24 0.36
C LYS A 59 -15.15 26.12 1.10
N ALA A 60 -15.19 25.39 2.21
CA ALA A 60 -16.41 25.17 2.99
C ALA A 60 -16.91 26.47 3.62
N LYS A 61 -18.23 26.71 3.55
CA LYS A 61 -18.85 27.94 4.08
C LYS A 61 -19.74 27.69 5.29
N SER A 62 -20.03 26.42 5.56
CA SER A 62 -20.94 26.02 6.63
C SER A 62 -20.48 24.73 7.31
N VAL A 63 -21.00 24.50 8.51
CA VAL A 63 -20.81 23.24 9.25
C VAL A 63 -21.31 22.04 8.43
N ASN A 64 -22.41 22.20 7.69
CA ASN A 64 -22.94 21.14 6.83
C ASN A 64 -21.95 20.77 5.72
N ASP A 65 -21.27 21.75 5.12
CA ASP A 65 -20.24 21.47 4.10
C ASP A 65 -19.10 20.63 4.69
N VAL A 66 -18.64 20.99 5.89
CA VAL A 66 -17.60 20.25 6.62
C VAL A 66 -18.02 18.80 6.86
N ILE A 67 -19.23 18.58 7.37
CA ILE A 67 -19.77 17.24 7.65
C ILE A 67 -19.89 16.42 6.35
N CYS A 68 -20.39 17.02 5.28
CA CYS A 68 -20.51 16.35 3.98
C CYS A 68 -19.13 15.97 3.41
N ILE A 69 -18.14 16.84 3.51
CA ILE A 69 -16.76 16.57 3.07
C ILE A 69 -16.16 15.44 3.90
N GLN A 70 -16.34 15.44 5.23
CA GLN A 70 -15.87 14.36 6.10
C GLN A 70 -16.50 13.01 5.74
N ALA A 71 -17.83 12.96 5.58
CA ALA A 71 -18.52 11.73 5.20
C ALA A 71 -18.04 11.20 3.84
N LYS A 72 -17.82 12.11 2.87
CA LYS A 72 -17.28 11.76 1.56
C LYS A 72 -15.86 11.22 1.65
N LEU A 73 -14.97 11.89 2.38
CA LEU A 73 -13.60 11.44 2.62
C LEU A 73 -13.56 10.04 3.22
N THR A 74 -14.35 9.79 4.27
CA THR A 74 -14.43 8.47 4.93
C THR A 74 -14.85 7.39 3.94
N ASN A 75 -15.88 7.65 3.11
CA ASN A 75 -16.36 6.69 2.14
C ASN A 75 -15.34 6.44 1.01
N GLU A 76 -14.70 7.48 0.50
CA GLU A 76 -13.67 7.39 -0.55
C GLU A 76 -12.43 6.62 -0.07
N LEU A 77 -11.93 6.95 1.13
CA LEU A 77 -10.82 6.22 1.73
C LEU A 77 -11.17 4.76 1.99
N ASN A 78 -12.34 4.47 2.54
CA ASN A 78 -12.77 3.10 2.78
C ASN A 78 -12.79 2.29 1.48
N LYS A 79 -13.41 2.82 0.42
CA LYS A 79 -13.46 2.17 -0.90
C LYS A 79 -12.05 1.91 -1.46
N LYS A 80 -11.16 2.90 -1.39
CA LYS A 80 -9.78 2.75 -1.88
C LYS A 80 -8.99 1.73 -1.08
N LEU A 81 -9.08 1.76 0.26
CA LEU A 81 -8.41 0.80 1.13
C LEU A 81 -8.91 -0.63 0.92
N THR A 82 -10.22 -0.84 0.80
CA THR A 82 -10.79 -2.16 0.47
C THR A 82 -10.26 -2.67 -0.87
N LEU A 83 -10.25 -1.82 -1.90
CA LEU A 83 -9.74 -2.20 -3.21
C LEU A 83 -8.25 -2.54 -3.16
N SER A 84 -7.46 -1.76 -2.44
CA SER A 84 -6.04 -2.01 -2.28
C SER A 84 -5.76 -3.28 -1.47
N ALA A 85 -6.52 -3.54 -0.40
CA ALA A 85 -6.43 -4.79 0.35
C ALA A 85 -6.77 -5.99 -0.54
N GLN A 86 -7.80 -5.89 -1.40
CA GLN A 86 -8.14 -6.94 -2.35
C GLN A 86 -7.02 -7.17 -3.37
N ARG A 87 -6.43 -6.10 -3.92
CA ARG A 87 -5.30 -6.19 -4.86
C ARG A 87 -4.08 -6.84 -4.20
N PHE A 88 -3.77 -6.43 -2.97
CA PHE A 88 -2.68 -7.00 -2.19
C PHE A 88 -2.89 -8.50 -1.94
N LEU A 89 -4.10 -8.89 -1.55
CA LEU A 89 -4.47 -10.30 -1.35
C LEU A 89 -4.32 -11.09 -2.65
N ASN A 90 -4.84 -10.59 -3.76
CA ASN A 90 -4.74 -11.26 -5.06
C ASN A 90 -3.29 -11.44 -5.51
N ALA A 91 -2.45 -10.41 -5.34
CA ALA A 91 -1.02 -10.50 -5.67
C ALA A 91 -0.30 -11.51 -4.77
N SER A 92 -0.61 -11.52 -3.47
CA SER A 92 -0.03 -12.48 -2.51
C SER A 92 -0.43 -13.92 -2.83
N LEU A 93 -1.69 -14.17 -3.17
CA LEU A 93 -2.17 -15.49 -3.59
C LEU A 93 -1.49 -15.95 -4.89
N GLY A 94 -1.29 -15.04 -5.85
CA GLY A 94 -0.51 -15.31 -7.05
C GLY A 94 0.92 -15.75 -6.73
N HIS A 95 1.62 -15.03 -5.86
CA HIS A 95 2.99 -15.39 -5.45
C HIS A 95 3.06 -16.77 -4.75
N ILE A 96 2.06 -17.11 -3.94
CA ILE A 96 1.99 -18.45 -3.30
C ILE A 96 1.79 -19.54 -4.36
N ALA A 97 0.94 -19.29 -5.36
CA ALA A 97 0.72 -20.23 -6.46
C ALA A 97 2.01 -20.44 -7.27
N ASP A 98 2.69 -19.35 -7.66
CA ASP A 98 3.96 -19.39 -8.40
C ASP A 98 5.03 -20.17 -7.62
N TYR A 99 5.14 -19.94 -6.30
CA TYR A 99 6.07 -20.67 -5.44
C TYR A 99 5.73 -22.16 -5.33
N ASN A 100 4.44 -22.50 -5.22
CA ASN A 100 4.00 -23.90 -5.19
C ASN A 100 4.29 -24.62 -6.51
N GLU A 101 4.13 -23.96 -7.65
CA GLU A 101 4.52 -24.52 -8.96
C GLU A 101 6.03 -24.71 -9.06
N TRP A 102 6.82 -23.73 -8.60
CA TRP A 102 8.27 -23.85 -8.54
C TRP A 102 8.70 -25.03 -7.66
N LEU A 103 8.11 -25.19 -6.48
CA LEU A 103 8.36 -26.30 -5.57
C LEU A 103 8.06 -27.65 -6.21
N LYS A 104 6.89 -27.81 -6.87
CA LYS A 104 6.57 -29.05 -7.59
C LYS A 104 7.63 -29.34 -8.65
N ALA A 105 7.97 -28.35 -9.48
CA ALA A 105 8.95 -28.53 -10.54
C ALA A 105 10.36 -28.90 -10.03
N HIS A 106 10.79 -28.41 -8.87
CA HIS A 106 12.17 -28.58 -8.39
C HIS A 106 12.32 -29.61 -7.26
N CYS A 107 11.24 -29.95 -6.55
CA CYS A 107 11.25 -30.99 -5.53
C CYS A 107 10.73 -32.34 -6.07
N ASP A 108 9.78 -32.36 -7.02
CA ASP A 108 9.36 -33.64 -7.64
C ASP A 108 10.45 -34.19 -8.58
N LEU A 109 11.36 -33.35 -9.09
CA LEU A 109 12.56 -33.76 -9.84
C LEU A 109 13.69 -34.29 -8.94
N ALA A 110 13.58 -34.20 -7.62
CA ALA A 110 14.61 -34.64 -6.67
C ALA A 110 14.38 -36.05 -6.09
N THR A 111 13.35 -36.76 -6.56
CA THR A 111 12.97 -38.10 -6.07
C THR A 111 13.39 -39.29 -6.95
N ASP A 112 14.26 -39.09 -7.94
CA ASP A 112 14.92 -40.20 -8.67
C ASP A 112 16.39 -40.38 -8.26
#